data_AF-A0A8X6NZD7-F1
#
_entry.id   AF-A0A8X6NZD7-F1
#
_cell.length_a   1.000
_cell.length_b   1.000
_cell.length_c   1.000
_cell.angle_alpha   90.00
_cell.angle_beta   90.00
_cell.angle_gamma   90.00
#
_symmetry.space_group_name_H-M   'P 1'
#
loop_
_entity.id
_entity.type
_entity.pdbx_description
1 polymer ?
#
loop_
_entity_poly.entity_id
_entity_poly.type
_entity_poly.pdbx_seq_one_letter_code
_entity_poly.pdbx_strand_id
1 'polypeptide(L)' 'MTVKYTPNGEFRRDITLVKSADSIAIMGNISETYGLEKDCEGHIIAHTVKGTHQNFIQGEGAKKVAELINDIFSE' A
#
# COMPACT_ATOMS: atom_id res chain seq x y z
N MET A 1 -21.41 -8.00 -18.40
CA MET A 1 -20.65 -8.86 -17.47
C MET A 1 -19.43 -8.08 -17.03
N THR A 2 -19.29 -7.80 -15.74
CA THR A 2 -18.09 -7.15 -15.19
C THR A 2 -17.00 -8.21 -15.06
N VAL A 3 -15.94 -8.09 -15.83
CA VAL A 3 -14.74 -8.92 -15.68
C VAL A 3 -14.14 -8.60 -14.32
N LYS A 4 -14.10 -9.58 -13.42
CA LYS A 4 -13.41 -9.44 -12.13
C LYS A 4 -11.94 -9.75 -12.35
N TYR A 5 -11.07 -8.86 -11.89
CA TYR A 5 -9.65 -9.11 -11.87
C TYR A 5 -9.35 -10.26 -10.90
N THR A 6 -8.51 -11.19 -11.32
CA THR A 6 -7.93 -12.24 -10.47
C THR A 6 -6.48 -12.41 -10.90
N PRO A 7 -5.51 -12.35 -9.99
CA PRO A 7 -4.12 -12.64 -10.33
C PRO A 7 -4.01 -14.05 -10.93
N ASN A 8 -3.22 -14.20 -11.99
CA ASN A 8 -3.02 -15.50 -12.64
C ASN A 8 -1.89 -16.33 -12.00
N GLY A 9 -1.34 -15.89 -10.87
CA GLY A 9 -0.25 -16.54 -10.15
C GLY A 9 0.24 -15.73 -8.94
N GLU A 10 1.12 -16.32 -8.16
CA GLU A 10 1.70 -15.72 -6.96
C GLU A 10 2.77 -14.68 -7.30
N PHE A 11 2.76 -13.55 -6.59
CA PHE A 11 3.79 -12.53 -6.71
C PHE A 11 4.88 -12.73 -5.66
N ARG A 12 6.08 -13.11 -6.10
CA ARG A 12 7.18 -13.53 -5.20
C ARG A 12 8.23 -12.47 -4.90
N ARG A 13 8.03 -11.23 -5.36
CA ARG A 13 8.97 -10.13 -5.09
C ARG A 13 8.52 -9.33 -3.89
N ASP A 14 9.46 -8.63 -3.28
CA ASP A 14 9.18 -7.74 -2.16
C ASP A 14 8.25 -6.60 -2.58
N ILE A 15 7.36 -6.23 -1.67
CA ILE A 15 6.33 -5.22 -1.89
C ILE A 15 6.43 -4.17 -0.79
N THR A 16 6.51 -2.91 -1.20
CA THR A 16 6.28 -1.78 -0.31
C THR A 16 4.84 -1.29 -0.49
N LEU A 17 4.02 -1.44 0.54
CA LEU A 17 2.67 -0.87 0.60
C LEU A 17 2.72 0.47 1.33
N VAL A 18 2.38 1.57 0.64
CA VAL A 18 2.21 2.88 1.28
C VAL A 18 0.71 3.18 1.42
N LYS A 19 0.23 3.34 2.64
CA LYS A 19 -1.19 3.52 2.96
C LYS A 19 -1.47 4.79 3.75
N SER A 20 -2.70 5.27 3.65
CA SER A 20 -3.20 6.43 4.39
C SER A 20 -3.56 6.06 5.83
N ALA A 21 -3.23 6.90 6.81
CA ALA A 21 -3.57 6.68 8.22
C ALA A 21 -5.07 6.85 8.50
N ASP A 22 -5.69 7.85 7.88
CA ASP A 22 -7.08 8.23 8.10
C ASP A 22 -8.00 7.52 7.09
N SER A 23 -7.80 6.22 6.94
CA SER A 23 -8.67 5.39 6.13
C SER A 23 -10.05 5.30 6.79
N ILE A 24 -11.07 5.88 6.14
CA ILE A 24 -12.47 5.77 6.56
C ILE A 24 -12.81 4.28 6.68
N ALA A 25 -13.33 3.87 7.84
CA ALA A 25 -14.02 2.65 8.31
C ALA A 25 -14.20 1.40 7.42
N ILE A 26 -14.09 1.49 6.09
CA ILE A 26 -14.10 0.39 5.11
C ILE A 26 -12.97 -0.62 5.37
N MET A 27 -11.89 -0.21 6.05
CA MET A 27 -10.78 -1.08 6.44
C MET A 27 -11.01 -1.94 7.68
N GLY A 28 -12.17 -1.85 8.37
CA GLY A 28 -12.43 -2.68 9.56
C GLY A 28 -12.35 -4.20 9.32
N ASN A 29 -12.40 -4.64 8.05
CA ASN A 29 -12.30 -6.05 7.64
C ASN A 29 -11.13 -6.33 6.67
N ILE A 30 -10.24 -5.36 6.43
CA ILE A 30 -9.09 -5.52 5.53
C ILE A 30 -7.83 -5.58 6.39
N SER A 31 -7.00 -6.59 6.14
CA SER A 31 -5.74 -6.81 6.87
C SER A 31 -4.79 -5.62 6.72
N GLU A 32 -3.77 -5.55 7.59
CA GLU A 32 -2.80 -4.46 7.61
C GLU A 32 -2.11 -4.22 6.25
N THR A 33 -1.97 -5.31 5.48
CA THR A 33 -1.34 -5.47 4.17
C THR A 33 -2.33 -5.44 3.01
N TYR A 34 -3.60 -5.06 3.24
CA TYR A 34 -4.65 -4.98 2.21
C TYR A 34 -4.98 -6.30 1.51
N GLY A 35 -4.73 -7.43 2.18
CA GLY A 35 -4.97 -8.76 1.62
C GLY A 35 -3.87 -9.24 0.66
N LEU A 36 -2.78 -8.47 0.49
CA LEU A 36 -1.65 -8.85 -0.37
C LEU A 36 -1.03 -10.19 0.05
N GLU A 37 -1.05 -10.50 1.33
CA GLU A 37 -0.54 -11.75 1.91
C GLU A 37 -1.22 -13.02 1.38
N LYS A 38 -2.36 -12.90 0.69
CA LYS A 38 -3.07 -14.04 0.09
C LYS A 38 -2.47 -14.48 -1.25
N ASP A 39 -1.89 -13.54 -1.99
CA ASP A 39 -1.44 -13.74 -3.36
C ASP A 39 0.06 -13.37 -3.54
N CYS A 40 0.72 -12.87 -2.49
CA CYS A 40 2.11 -12.43 -2.52
C CYS A 40 2.96 -13.17 -1.48
N GLU A 41 4.06 -13.76 -1.92
CA GLU A 41 5.00 -14.53 -1.08
C GLU A 41 6.27 -13.77 -0.73
N GLY A 42 6.54 -12.65 -1.40
CA GLY A 42 7.69 -11.79 -1.08
C GLY A 42 7.52 -11.04 0.24
N HIS A 43 8.58 -10.36 0.69
CA HIS A 43 8.51 -9.57 1.92
C HIS A 43 7.62 -8.34 1.71
N ILE A 44 6.54 -8.23 2.49
CA ILE A 44 5.60 -7.10 2.43
C ILE A 44 5.93 -6.14 3.57
N ILE A 45 6.31 -4.91 3.23
CA ILE A 45 6.53 -3.82 4.19
C ILE A 45 5.43 -2.79 4.02
N ALA A 46 4.66 -2.54 5.08
CA ALA A 46 3.60 -1.54 5.08
C ALA A 46 4.05 -0.26 5.79
N HIS A 47 3.92 0.88 5.10
CA HIS A 47 4.18 2.20 5.65
C HIS A 47 2.91 3.03 5.68
N THR A 48 2.70 3.76 6.77
CA THR A 48 1.51 4.57 6.97
C THR A 48 1.85 6.05 6.91
N VAL A 49 1.15 6.79 6.07
CA VAL A 49 1.30 8.24 5.89
C VAL A 49 0.02 8.94 6.34
N LYS A 50 0.18 10.03 7.09
CA LYS A 50 -0.96 10.83 7.59
C LYS A 50 -1.82 11.35 6.43
N GLY A 51 -3.13 11.35 6.63
CA GLY A 51 -4.11 11.76 5.63
C GLY A 51 -5.09 10.65 5.29
N THR A 52 -6.09 10.98 4.49
CA THR A 52 -7.07 10.09 3.87
C THR A 52 -6.52 9.50 2.57
N HIS A 53 -7.23 8.52 1.99
CA HIS A 53 -6.88 7.93 0.69
C HIS A 53 -6.71 8.96 -0.44
N GLN A 54 -7.33 10.13 -0.33
CA GLN A 54 -7.26 11.17 -1.36
C GLN A 54 -6.13 12.17 -1.14
N ASN A 55 -5.75 12.44 0.11
CA ASN A 55 -4.85 13.55 0.42
C ASN A 55 -3.48 13.13 0.98
N PHE A 56 -3.28 11.85 1.34
CA PHE A 56 -1.96 11.38 1.82
C PHE A 56 -0.86 11.48 0.74
N ILE A 57 -1.25 11.61 -0.53
CA ILE A 57 -0.36 11.84 -1.69
C ILE A 57 -0.30 13.31 -2.12
N GLN A 58 -0.78 14.25 -1.29
CA GLN A 58 -0.81 15.68 -1.58
C GLN A 58 -0.07 16.46 -0.49
N GLY A 59 0.45 17.64 -0.85
CA GLY A 59 1.10 18.57 0.10
C GLY A 59 2.19 17.89 0.93
N GLU A 60 2.08 18.00 2.26
CA GLU A 60 3.02 17.37 3.21
C GLU A 60 3.02 15.82 3.11
N GLY A 61 1.87 15.22 2.81
CA GLY A 61 1.77 13.78 2.59
C GLY A 61 2.60 13.33 1.39
N ALA A 62 2.50 14.05 0.27
CA ALA A 62 3.30 13.79 -0.93
C ALA A 62 4.81 13.84 -0.63
N LYS A 63 5.23 14.83 0.17
CA LYS A 63 6.64 14.97 0.58
C LYS A 63 7.11 13.76 1.37
N LYS A 64 6.34 13.31 2.36
CA LYS A 64 6.65 12.12 3.17
C LYS A 64 6.70 10.84 2.34
N VAL A 65 5.77 10.68 1.39
CA VAL A 65 5.78 9.55 0.45
C VAL A 65 7.05 9.59 -0.41
N ALA A 66 7.44 10.76 -0.91
CA ALA A 66 8.65 10.92 -1.71
C ALA A 66 9.94 10.63 -0.90
N GLU A 67 10.03 11.11 0.34
CA GLU A 67 11.13 10.80 1.25
C GLU A 67 11.25 9.28 1.46
N LEU A 68 10.12 8.62 1.73
CA LEU A 68 10.07 7.18 1.94
C LEU A 68 10.49 6.37 0.71
N ILE A 69 10.02 6.77 -0.48
CA ILE A 69 10.41 6.12 -1.74
C ILE A 69 11.90 6.33 -1.99
N ASN A 70 12.42 7.54 -1.77
CA ASN A 70 13.84 7.81 -1.95
C ASN A 70 14.69 6.95 -1.01
N ASP A 71 14.31 6.81 0.26
CA ASP A 71 15.05 5.98 1.22
C ASP A 71 15.12 4.51 0.79
N ILE A 72 14.05 3.98 0.17
CA ILE A 72 14.01 2.60 -0.33
C ILE A 72 14.93 2.39 -1.55
N PHE A 73 15.03 3.39 -2.43
CA PHE A 73 15.76 3.26 -3.69
C PHE A 73 17.14 3.92 -3.69
N SER A 74 17.59 4.48 -2.56
CA SER A 74 18.90 5.13 -2.44
C SER A 74 20.03 4.16 -2.03
N GLU A 75 19.77 2.85 -2.03
CA GLU A 75 20.79 1.80 -1.86
C GLU A 75 21.52 1.47 -3.17
#